data_AF-R7VIN0-F1
#
_entry.id   AF-R7VIN0-F1
#
_cell.length_a   1.000
_cell.length_b   1.000
_cell.length_c   1.000
_cell.angle_alpha   90.00
_cell.angle_beta   90.00
_cell.angle_gamma   90.00
#
_symmetry.space_group_name_H-M   'P 1'
#
loop_
_entity.id
_entity.type
_entity.pdbx_description
1 polymer ?
#
loop_
_entity_poly.entity_id
_entity_poly.type
_entity_poly.pdbx_seq_one_letter_code
_entity_poly.pdbx_strand_id
1 'polypeptide(L)' 'TFDCVWPGCNKTFTGRWKLEAHLRVHTGERPFKCFKCPYAATQKNNLMRHI' A
#
# COMPACT_ATOMS: atom_id res chain seq x y z
N THR A 1 8.54 -7.03 -15.59
CA THR A 1 7.31 -6.48 -14.98
C THR A 1 7.25 -6.94 -13.54
N PHE A 2 6.49 -6.26 -12.68
CA PHE A 2 6.31 -6.66 -11.27
C PHE A 2 4.88 -7.12 -11.07
N ASP A 3 4.67 -8.43 -11.15
CA ASP A 3 3.35 -9.05 -11.09
C ASP A 3 2.97 -9.40 -9.65
N CYS A 4 1.68 -9.27 -9.32
CA CYS A 4 1.18 -9.66 -8.01
C CYS A 4 1.20 -11.18 -7.84
N VAL A 5 1.69 -11.64 -6.69
CA VAL A 5 1.81 -13.07 -6.36
C VAL A 5 0.57 -13.63 -5.63
N TRP A 6 -0.42 -12.79 -5.35
CA TRP A 6 -1.60 -13.21 -4.58
C TRP A 6 -2.59 -13.99 -5.46
N PRO A 7 -3.13 -15.13 -4.99
CA PRO A 7 -4.13 -15.90 -5.73
C PRO A 7 -5.33 -15.03 -6.13
N GLY A 8 -5.65 -15.00 -7.43
CA GLY A 8 -6.78 -14.22 -7.97
C GLY A 8 -6.48 -12.73 -8.22
N CYS A 9 -5.25 -12.25 -7.96
CA CYS A 9 -4.87 -10.86 -8.25
C CYS A 9 -4.05 -10.76 -9.54
N ASN A 10 -4.67 -10.22 -10.61
CA ASN A 10 -4.03 -10.06 -11.92
C ASN A 10 -3.43 -8.65 -12.12
N LYS A 11 -2.84 -8.07 -11.07
CA LYS A 11 -2.25 -6.72 -11.14
C LYS A 11 -0.76 -6.78 -11.46
N THR A 12 -0.36 -5.98 -12.43
CA THR A 12 1.03 -5.80 -12.85
C THR A 12 1.46 -4.36 -12.65
N PHE A 13 2.69 -4.17 -12.19
CA PHE A 13 3.27 -2.88 -11.89
C PHE A 13 4.56 -2.62 -12.67
N THR A 14 4.80 -1.34 -12.97
CA THR A 14 6.00 -0.88 -13.68
C THR A 14 7.22 -0.73 -12.77
N GLY A 15 7.09 -0.94 -11.46
CA GLY A 15 8.19 -0.83 -10.51
C GLY A 15 7.96 -1.62 -9.23
N ARG A 16 9.06 -2.09 -8.64
CA ARG A 16 9.08 -2.91 -7.41
C ARG A 16 8.36 -2.23 -6.25
N TRP A 17 8.65 -0.95 -6.02
CA TRP A 17 8.04 -0.19 -4.92
C TRP A 17 6.52 -0.10 -5.03
N LYS A 18 5.97 -0.09 -6.26
CA LYS A 18 4.52 -0.09 -6.50
C LYS A 18 3.91 -1.44 -6.18
N LEU A 19 4.58 -2.53 -6.55
CA LEU A 19 4.16 -3.89 -6.18
C LEU A 19 4.19 -4.06 -4.65
N GLU A 20 5.29 -3.69 -3.99
CA GLU A 20 5.40 -3.78 -2.52
C GLU A 20 4.30 -2.95 -1.82
N ALA A 21 4.02 -1.75 -2.33
CA ALA A 21 2.91 -0.94 -1.82
C ALA A 21 1.53 -1.57 -2.07
N HIS A 22 1.36 -2.25 -3.19
CA HIS A 22 0.14 -2.97 -3.51
C HIS A 22 -0.07 -4.19 -2.61
N LEU A 23 0.98 -4.95 -2.27
CA LEU A 23 0.87 -6.13 -1.40
C LEU A 23 0.28 -5.81 -0.02
N ARG A 24 0.46 -4.58 0.47
CA ARG A 24 -0.18 -4.08 1.70
C ARG A 24 -1.70 -4.09 1.66
N VAL A 25 -2.32 -4.10 0.47
CA VAL A 25 -3.77 -4.25 0.31
C VAL A 25 -4.22 -5.66 0.70
N HIS A 26 -3.39 -6.67 0.43
CA HIS A 26 -3.71 -8.06 0.77
C HIS A 26 -3.40 -8.38 2.23
N THR A 27 -2.30 -7.85 2.78
CA THR A 27 -1.93 -8.08 4.18
C THR A 27 -2.68 -7.17 5.16
N GLY A 28 -3.30 -6.10 4.68
CA GLY A 28 -3.94 -5.07 5.52
C GLY A 28 -2.95 -4.17 6.26
N GLU A 29 -1.65 -4.27 5.96
CA GLU A 29 -0.59 -3.51 6.64
C GLU A 29 -0.72 -2.01 6.36
N ARG A 30 -0.72 -1.20 7.43
CA ARG A 30 -0.82 0.26 7.36
C ARG A 30 0.33 0.90 8.14
N PRO A 31 1.54 0.96 7.56
CA PRO A 31 2.73 1.44 8.26
C PRO A 31 2.71 2.95 8.51
N PHE A 32 1.91 3.71 7.75
CA PHE A 32 1.87 5.17 7.84
C PHE A 32 0.78 5.61 8.80
N LYS A 33 1.11 5.79 10.07
CA LYS A 33 0.18 6.23 11.13
C LYS A 33 0.11 7.75 11.22
N CYS A 34 -1.09 8.29 11.39
CA CYS A 34 -1.29 9.69 11.75
C CYS A 34 -0.91 9.90 13.23
N PHE A 35 -0.30 11.04 13.54
CA PHE A 35 0.08 11.38 14.90
C PHE A 35 -1.04 12.07 15.68
N LYS A 36 -2.06 12.60 15.00
CA LYS A 36 -3.20 13.31 15.61
C LYS A 36 -4.39 12.40 15.90
N CYS A 37 -4.53 11.27 15.20
CA CYS A 37 -5.71 10.41 15.28
C CYS A 37 -5.37 8.94 14.94
N PRO A 38 -6.31 7.99 15.14
CA PRO A 38 -6.09 6.56 14.88
C PRO A 38 -5.95 6.19 13.39
N TYR A 39 -6.02 7.16 12.47
CA TYR A 39 -5.94 6.89 11.05
C TYR A 39 -4.57 6.34 10.66
N ALA A 40 -4.56 5.25 9.90
CA ALA A 40 -3.36 4.68 9.31
C ALA A 40 -3.57 4.40 7.83
N ALA A 41 -2.59 4.78 7.03
CA ALA A 41 -2.58 4.63 5.58
C ALA A 41 -1.63 3.52 5.13
N THR A 42 -1.97 2.90 4.00
CA THR A 42 -1.12 1.92 3.29
C THR A 42 -0.03 2.58 2.45
N GLN A 43 -0.14 3.89 2.18
CA GLN A 43 0.81 4.66 1.38
C GLN A 43 1.04 6.06 1.98
N LYS A 44 2.25 6.59 1.77
CA LYS A 44 2.67 7.89 2.31
C LYS A 44 1.85 9.06 1.80
N ASN A 45 1.54 9.09 0.49
CA ASN A 45 0.72 10.13 -0.12
C ASN A 45 -0.70 10.18 0.47
N ASN A 46 -1.27 9.03 0.82
CA ASN A 46 -2.58 8.94 1.47
C ASN A 46 -2.55 9.51 2.90
N LEU A 47 -1.45 9.31 3.64
CA LEU A 47 -1.25 9.97 4.94
C LEU A 47 -1.05 11.48 4.76
N MET A 48 -0.22 11.89 3.79
CA MET A 48 0.09 13.30 3.53
C MET A 48 -1.15 14.14 3.15
N ARG A 49 -2.09 13.55 2.42
CA ARG A 49 -3.38 14.20 2.11
C ARG A 49 -4.32 14.26 3.32
N HIS A 50 -4.10 13.43 4.33
CA HIS A 50 -4.95 13.34 5.50
C HIS A 50 -4.55 14.29 6.63
N ILE A 51 -3.24 14.48 6.86
CA ILE A 51 -2.67 15.24 7.98
C ILE A 51 -2.94 16.75 7.90
#